data_AF-A0A521JQ11-F1
#
_entry.id   AF-A0A521JQ11-F1
#
_cell.length_a   1.000
_cell.length_b   1.000
_cell.length_c   1.000
_cell.angle_alpha   90.00
_cell.angle_beta   90.00
_cell.angle_gamma   90.00
#
_symmetry.space_group_name_H-M   'P 1'
#
loop_
_entity.id
_entity.type
_entity.pdbx_description
1 polymer ?
#
loop_
_entity_poly.entity_id
_entity_poly.type
_entity_poly.pdbx_seq_one_letter_code
_entity_poly.pdbx_strand_id
1 'polypeptide(L)'
;MKKIIAIICICMGLLLHSTTAYADSPITSTPFYKEYLDFDIVQASEQGTINEEIAEYLADESNPIDIKAAVINALSWDFYGKDNAEIYSQLIYGKPINELDFISLPGDQQFCIGYLMAMDDYFDVEQALEYLKIAEENSGNSFTVSIIRALVEAMDMGDNIWYQYIEPVLNDSSLNKDLSEDALQIIVDYMITYSVEPWITPKTGVTSMEFFYGIGTVLCATGVIFGKKLSKKAK
;
A
#
# COMPACT_ATOMS: atom_id res chain seq x y z
N MET A 1 25.68 -30.04 36.56
CA MET A 1 24.41 -30.39 35.88
C MET A 1 23.30 -29.37 36.14
N LYS A 2 22.84 -29.13 37.38
CA LYS A 2 21.76 -28.16 37.67
C LYS A 2 21.98 -26.74 37.15
N LYS A 3 23.22 -26.22 37.24
CA LYS A 3 23.60 -24.89 36.72
C LYS A 3 23.60 -24.81 35.19
N ILE A 4 23.95 -25.91 34.50
CA ILE A 4 23.95 -26.00 33.04
C ILE A 4 22.50 -26.05 32.54
N ILE A 5 21.64 -26.82 33.21
CA ILE A 5 20.20 -26.87 32.91
C ILE A 5 19.55 -25.50 33.11
N ALA A 6 19.90 -24.78 34.19
CA ALA A 6 19.39 -23.43 34.43
C ALA A 6 19.80 -22.43 33.32
N ILE A 7 21.06 -22.51 32.84
CA ILE A 7 21.54 -21.65 31.74
C ILE A 7 20.82 -21.99 30.44
N ILE A 8 20.62 -23.27 30.11
CA ILE A 8 19.88 -23.70 28.92
C ILE A 8 18.43 -23.20 28.97
N CYS A 9 17.75 -23.30 30.12
CA CYS A 9 16.39 -22.79 30.27
C CYS A 9 16.29 -21.26 30.13
N ILE A 10 17.29 -20.50 30.60
CA ILE A 10 17.34 -19.05 30.45
C ILE A 10 17.55 -18.66 28.98
N CYS A 11 18.50 -19.30 28.29
CA CYS A 11 18.73 -19.07 26.86
C CYS A 11 17.51 -19.45 26.01
N MET A 12 16.80 -20.52 26.36
CA MET A 12 15.59 -20.96 25.65
C MET A 12 14.39 -20.04 25.91
N GLY A 13 14.31 -19.40 27.07
CA GLY A 13 13.31 -18.36 27.36
C GLY A 13 13.55 -17.04 26.62
N LEU A 14 14.81 -16.70 26.32
CA LEU A 14 15.18 -15.53 25.52
C LEU A 14 14.86 -15.71 24.02
N LEU A 15 14.82 -16.95 23.52
CA LEU A 15 14.48 -17.27 22.13
C LEU A 15 12.97 -17.25 21.82
N LEU A 16 12.11 -17.09 22.84
CA LEU A 16 10.65 -17.04 22.67
C LEU A 16 10.09 -15.63 22.47
N HIS A 17 10.95 -14.61 22.42
CA HIS A 17 10.57 -13.23 22.10
C HIS A 17 10.91 -12.92 20.65
N SER A 18 10.26 -13.61 19.72
CA SER A 18 10.23 -13.18 18.32
C SER A 18 9.27 -11.99 18.22
N THR A 19 9.80 -10.78 18.26
CA THR A 19 9.09 -9.61 17.75
C THR A 19 8.90 -9.83 16.26
N THR A 20 7.66 -9.97 15.80
CA THR A 20 7.32 -9.83 14.38
C THR A 20 7.72 -8.42 13.96
N ALA A 21 8.85 -8.30 13.28
CA ALA A 21 9.19 -7.10 12.52
C ALA A 21 8.36 -7.17 11.25
N TYR A 22 7.33 -6.33 11.15
CA TYR A 22 6.66 -6.08 9.88
C TYR A 22 7.58 -5.13 9.13
N ALA A 23 8.24 -5.64 8.10
CA ALA A 23 9.05 -4.88 7.16
C ALA A 23 8.20 -4.33 5.99
N ASP A 24 6.88 -4.34 6.17
CA ASP A 24 5.94 -4.01 5.11
C ASP A 24 5.63 -2.52 5.12
N SER A 25 5.37 -1.95 3.95
CA SER A 25 4.97 -0.55 3.81
C SER A 25 3.70 -0.42 2.94
N PRO A 26 2.78 0.50 3.29
CA PRO A 26 1.54 0.77 2.55
C PRO A 26 1.70 0.76 1.04
N ILE A 27 2.68 1.51 0.52
CA ILE A 27 2.80 1.75 -0.92
C ILE A 27 3.37 0.55 -1.68
N THR A 28 4.20 -0.25 -1.03
CA THR A 28 4.88 -1.39 -1.65
C THR A 28 4.08 -2.68 -1.55
N SER A 29 3.15 -2.73 -0.60
CA SER A 29 2.35 -3.91 -0.26
C SER A 29 0.92 -3.84 -0.78
N THR A 30 0.59 -2.80 -1.53
CA THR A 30 -0.69 -2.61 -2.22
C THR A 30 -0.50 -2.68 -3.74
N PRO A 31 -0.44 -3.89 -4.34
CA PRO A 31 -0.22 -4.06 -5.78
C PRO A 31 -1.50 -3.79 -6.58
N PHE A 32 -2.04 -2.57 -6.47
CA PHE A 32 -3.29 -2.17 -7.11
C PHE A 32 -3.17 -2.08 -8.64
N TYR A 33 -1.94 -2.02 -9.19
CA TYR A 33 -1.70 -2.09 -10.63
C TYR A 33 -2.31 -3.34 -11.29
N LYS A 34 -2.56 -4.41 -10.51
CA LYS A 34 -3.12 -5.66 -11.00
C LYS A 34 -4.50 -5.49 -11.66
N GLU A 35 -5.25 -4.49 -11.24
CA GLU A 35 -6.54 -4.14 -11.84
C GLU A 35 -6.42 -3.46 -13.20
N TYR A 36 -5.21 -3.05 -13.57
CA TYR A 36 -4.90 -2.33 -14.81
C TYR A 36 -4.03 -3.14 -15.79
N LEU A 37 -3.92 -4.47 -15.59
CA LEU A 37 -3.10 -5.33 -16.46
C LEU A 37 -3.67 -5.53 -17.87
N ASP A 38 -4.86 -5.01 -18.16
CA ASP A 38 -5.41 -4.89 -19.49
C ASP A 38 -4.78 -3.76 -20.32
N PHE A 39 -4.01 -2.86 -19.69
CA PHE A 39 -3.21 -1.85 -20.36
C PHE A 39 -1.78 -2.37 -20.61
N ASP A 40 -1.39 -2.46 -21.88
CA ASP A 40 -0.06 -2.96 -22.29
C ASP A 40 1.09 -2.23 -21.58
N ILE A 41 0.95 -0.93 -21.34
CA ILE A 41 1.97 -0.12 -20.66
C ILE A 41 2.17 -0.52 -19.19
N VAL A 42 1.09 -0.92 -18.50
CA VAL A 42 1.15 -1.38 -17.11
C VAL A 42 1.84 -2.75 -17.05
N GLN A 43 1.48 -3.66 -17.96
CA GLN A 43 2.17 -4.95 -18.09
C GLN A 43 3.66 -4.78 -18.42
N ALA A 44 4.01 -3.86 -19.33
CA ALA A 44 5.41 -3.58 -19.68
C ALA A 44 6.22 -3.10 -18.46
N SER A 45 5.56 -2.37 -17.55
CA SER A 45 6.16 -1.79 -16.34
C SER A 45 6.51 -2.85 -15.29
N GLU A 46 5.94 -4.05 -15.33
CA GLU A 46 6.30 -5.16 -14.42
C GLU A 46 7.78 -5.60 -14.55
N GLN A 47 8.49 -5.19 -15.62
CA GLN A 47 9.94 -5.38 -15.75
C GLN A 47 10.73 -4.61 -14.68
N GLY A 48 10.12 -3.56 -14.12
CA GLY A 48 10.61 -2.86 -12.95
C GLY A 48 11.51 -1.66 -13.21
N THR A 49 11.96 -1.44 -14.45
CA THR A 49 12.81 -0.30 -14.79
C THR A 49 12.13 0.56 -15.84
N ILE A 50 12.16 1.88 -15.64
CA ILE A 50 11.68 2.83 -16.63
C ILE A 50 12.50 2.73 -17.92
N ASN A 51 11.79 2.74 -19.05
CA ASN A 51 12.34 2.92 -20.38
C ASN A 51 11.70 4.15 -21.06
N GLU A 52 12.10 4.45 -22.30
CA GLU A 52 11.59 5.61 -23.04
C GLU A 52 10.06 5.58 -23.22
N GLU A 53 9.47 4.43 -23.57
CA GLU A 53 8.02 4.28 -23.74
C GLU A 53 7.25 4.55 -22.44
N ILE A 54 7.71 3.99 -21.31
CA ILE A 54 7.10 4.21 -19.99
C ILE A 54 7.25 5.68 -19.57
N ALA A 55 8.43 6.27 -19.77
CA ALA A 55 8.66 7.67 -19.43
C ALA A 55 7.77 8.60 -20.25
N GLU A 56 7.68 8.39 -21.57
CA GLU A 56 6.82 9.17 -22.46
C GLU A 56 5.35 9.05 -22.06
N TYR A 57 4.90 7.84 -21.71
CA TYR A 57 3.54 7.62 -21.21
C TYR A 57 3.25 8.41 -19.93
N LEU A 58 4.18 8.38 -18.97
CA LEU A 58 4.05 9.13 -17.72
C LEU A 58 4.09 10.65 -17.94
N ALA A 59 4.84 11.13 -18.93
CA ALA A 59 4.96 12.56 -19.24
C ALA A 59 3.77 13.15 -20.00
N ASP A 60 3.03 12.35 -20.76
CA ASP A 60 1.90 12.82 -21.56
C ASP A 60 0.68 13.14 -20.68
N GLU A 61 0.34 14.43 -20.55
CA GLU A 61 -0.77 14.95 -19.74
C GLU A 61 -2.15 14.43 -20.16
N SER A 62 -2.29 13.87 -21.37
CA SER A 62 -3.55 13.30 -21.83
C SER A 62 -3.82 11.90 -21.26
N ASN A 63 -2.80 11.24 -20.69
CA ASN A 63 -2.96 9.91 -20.10
C ASN A 63 -3.62 9.97 -18.71
N PRO A 64 -4.54 9.05 -18.39
CA PRO A 64 -5.24 9.02 -17.10
C PRO A 64 -4.29 8.87 -15.91
N ILE A 65 -4.52 9.67 -14.87
CA ILE A 65 -3.67 9.73 -13.68
C ILE A 65 -3.62 8.41 -12.90
N ASP A 66 -4.72 7.64 -12.90
CA ASP A 66 -4.83 6.35 -12.25
C ASP A 66 -4.02 5.27 -12.98
N ILE A 67 -3.98 5.31 -14.31
CA ILE A 67 -3.09 4.44 -15.09
C ILE A 67 -1.62 4.84 -14.88
N LYS A 68 -1.29 6.14 -14.79
CA LYS A 68 0.07 6.58 -14.43
C LYS A 68 0.47 6.05 -13.05
N ALA A 69 -0.43 6.12 -12.07
CA ALA A 69 -0.22 5.54 -10.75
C ALA A 69 -0.03 4.02 -10.81
N ALA A 70 -0.83 3.31 -11.61
CA ALA A 70 -0.70 1.87 -11.81
C ALA A 70 0.63 1.48 -12.48
N VAL A 71 1.09 2.23 -13.48
CA VAL A 71 2.41 2.08 -14.12
C VAL A 71 3.51 2.15 -13.07
N ILE A 72 3.50 3.16 -12.21
CA ILE A 72 4.51 3.35 -11.17
C ILE A 72 4.44 2.25 -10.10
N ASN A 73 3.23 1.84 -9.71
CA ASN A 73 3.02 0.73 -8.79
C ASN A 73 3.52 -0.61 -9.38
N ALA A 74 3.34 -0.83 -10.69
CA ALA A 74 3.82 -2.01 -11.41
C ALA A 74 5.35 -2.07 -11.54
N LEU A 75 6.03 -0.92 -11.62
CA LEU A 75 7.49 -0.87 -11.55
C LEU A 75 8.01 -1.49 -10.25
N SER A 76 7.21 -1.47 -9.18
CA SER A 76 7.57 -2.00 -7.86
C SER A 76 8.85 -1.34 -7.29
N TRP A 77 9.23 -1.75 -6.10
CA TRP A 77 10.44 -1.32 -5.41
C TRP A 77 11.50 -2.43 -5.45
N ASP A 78 12.73 -2.09 -5.05
CA ASP A 78 13.82 -3.03 -4.78
C ASP A 78 14.55 -2.61 -3.50
N PHE A 79 15.07 -3.57 -2.72
CA PHE A 79 15.80 -3.28 -1.47
C PHE A 79 17.03 -2.40 -1.69
N TYR A 80 17.64 -2.46 -2.88
CA TYR A 80 18.78 -1.64 -3.25
C TYR A 80 18.40 -0.32 -3.96
N GLY A 81 17.10 -0.04 -4.10
CA GLY A 81 16.56 1.07 -4.88
C GLY A 81 16.65 0.85 -6.40
N LYS A 82 15.98 1.72 -7.18
CA LYS A 82 15.83 1.55 -8.64
C LYS A 82 16.18 2.77 -9.49
N ASP A 83 16.41 3.94 -8.88
CA ASP A 83 16.70 5.23 -9.54
C ASP A 83 15.73 5.59 -10.69
N ASN A 84 14.51 5.04 -10.70
CA ASN A 84 13.55 5.23 -11.78
C ASN A 84 13.13 6.69 -11.91
N ALA A 85 13.03 7.44 -10.81
CA ALA A 85 12.72 8.87 -10.84
C ALA A 85 13.82 9.65 -11.59
N GLU A 86 15.09 9.33 -11.34
CA GLU A 86 16.23 9.99 -11.99
C GLU A 86 16.32 9.62 -13.47
N ILE A 87 16.07 8.35 -13.81
CA ILE A 87 15.98 7.88 -15.19
C ILE A 87 14.84 8.59 -15.93
N TYR A 88 13.66 8.70 -15.32
CA TYR A 88 12.52 9.45 -15.86
C TYR A 88 12.90 10.91 -16.14
N SER A 89 13.49 11.59 -15.16
CA SER A 89 13.92 12.98 -15.28
C SER A 89 14.89 13.18 -16.44
N GLN A 90 15.85 12.27 -16.57
CA GLN A 90 16.85 12.29 -17.62
C GLN A 90 16.26 12.01 -19.02
N LEU A 91 15.28 11.11 -19.13
CA LEU A 91 14.62 10.79 -20.41
C LEU A 91 13.72 11.94 -20.89
N ILE A 92 12.95 12.55 -19.99
CA ILE A 92 11.92 13.54 -20.35
C ILE A 92 12.46 14.97 -20.42
N TYR A 93 13.30 15.36 -19.46
CA TYR A 93 13.79 16.73 -19.36
C TYR A 93 15.26 16.88 -19.73
N GLY A 94 15.97 15.77 -19.90
CA GLY A 94 17.41 15.78 -20.19
C GLY A 94 18.28 16.24 -19.01
N LYS A 95 17.74 16.20 -17.78
CA LYS A 95 18.36 16.78 -16.58
C LYS A 95 18.15 15.88 -15.36
N PRO A 96 19.03 15.96 -14.35
CA PRO A 96 18.78 15.34 -13.06
C PRO A 96 17.62 16.02 -12.31
N ILE A 97 16.95 15.31 -11.40
CA ILE A 97 15.77 15.83 -10.67
C ILE A 97 16.09 17.14 -9.96
N ASN A 98 17.26 17.23 -9.32
CA ASN A 98 17.68 18.39 -8.54
C ASN A 98 17.96 19.66 -9.37
N GLU A 99 18.00 19.54 -10.70
CA GLU A 99 18.14 20.67 -11.64
C GLU A 99 16.81 21.03 -12.33
N LEU A 100 15.72 20.31 -12.02
CA LEU A 100 14.40 20.64 -12.54
C LEU A 100 13.84 21.88 -11.84
N ASP A 101 13.14 22.71 -12.61
CA ASP A 101 12.21 23.69 -12.05
C ASP A 101 10.90 22.98 -11.69
N PHE A 102 10.95 22.15 -10.66
CA PHE A 102 9.87 21.22 -10.30
C PHE A 102 8.50 21.92 -10.13
N ILE A 103 8.50 23.12 -9.57
CA ILE A 103 7.28 23.89 -9.28
C ILE A 103 6.55 24.32 -10.56
N SER A 104 7.26 24.51 -11.68
CA SER A 104 6.64 24.90 -12.95
C SER A 104 6.15 23.73 -13.80
N LEU A 105 6.42 22.49 -13.38
CA LEU A 105 5.92 21.30 -14.05
C LEU A 105 4.40 21.12 -13.88
N PRO A 106 3.73 20.48 -14.85
CA PRO A 106 2.35 20.02 -14.70
C PRO A 106 2.17 19.13 -13.46
N GLY A 107 1.00 19.21 -12.80
CA GLY A 107 0.73 18.52 -11.54
C GLY A 107 0.83 16.99 -11.62
N ASP A 108 0.45 16.40 -12.76
CA ASP A 108 0.58 14.97 -13.03
C ASP A 108 2.04 14.52 -13.22
N GLN A 109 2.88 15.37 -13.82
CA GLN A 109 4.33 15.13 -13.91
C GLN A 109 5.00 15.27 -12.54
N GLN A 110 4.58 16.26 -11.74
CA GLN A 110 4.99 16.39 -10.34
C GLN A 110 4.63 15.13 -9.54
N PHE A 111 3.41 14.63 -9.74
CA PHE A 111 2.92 13.39 -9.13
C PHE A 111 3.79 12.19 -9.53
N CYS A 112 4.08 12.03 -10.83
CA CYS A 112 4.89 10.91 -11.30
C CYS A 112 6.29 10.91 -10.68
N ILE A 113 6.96 12.06 -10.63
CA ILE A 113 8.28 12.20 -10.01
C ILE A 113 8.20 11.85 -8.52
N GLY A 114 7.26 12.46 -7.78
CA GLY A 114 7.10 12.22 -6.35
C GLY A 114 6.80 10.76 -6.03
N TYR A 115 5.95 10.09 -6.82
CA TYR A 115 5.63 8.69 -6.60
C TYR A 115 6.81 7.77 -6.97
N LEU A 116 7.52 8.03 -8.08
CA LEU A 116 8.73 7.28 -8.42
C LEU A 116 9.79 7.39 -7.34
N MET A 117 10.00 8.58 -6.77
CA MET A 117 10.94 8.78 -5.65
C MET A 117 10.56 7.93 -4.43
N ALA A 118 9.27 7.87 -4.08
CA ALA A 118 8.80 7.02 -2.98
C ALA A 118 8.99 5.53 -3.25
N MET A 119 8.93 5.09 -4.51
CA MET A 119 9.17 3.70 -4.91
C MET A 119 10.66 3.36 -5.04
N ASP A 120 11.50 4.35 -5.35
CA ASP A 120 12.96 4.19 -5.43
C ASP A 120 13.59 4.01 -4.05
N ASP A 121 13.14 4.77 -3.04
CA ASP A 121 13.59 4.62 -1.65
C ASP A 121 12.43 4.77 -0.67
N TYR A 122 11.68 3.70 -0.47
CA TYR A 122 10.55 3.71 0.49
C TYR A 122 11.01 3.76 1.96
N PHE A 123 12.31 3.66 2.25
CA PHE A 123 12.84 3.81 3.61
C PHE A 123 13.02 5.29 3.99
N ASP A 124 13.17 6.18 3.01
CA ASP A 124 13.31 7.63 3.19
C ASP A 124 12.42 8.38 2.19
N VAL A 125 11.19 8.65 2.61
CA VAL A 125 10.15 9.24 1.76
C VAL A 125 9.90 10.72 2.00
N GLU A 126 10.72 11.40 2.82
CA GLU A 126 10.49 12.80 3.21
C GLU A 126 10.38 13.71 1.99
N GLN A 127 11.37 13.64 1.09
CA GLN A 127 11.40 14.45 -0.13
C GLN A 127 10.29 14.05 -1.11
N ALA A 128 10.03 12.75 -1.26
CA ALA A 128 8.95 12.25 -2.11
C ALA A 128 7.58 12.77 -1.65
N LEU A 129 7.35 12.83 -0.33
CA LEU A 129 6.14 13.35 0.27
C LEU A 129 5.98 14.86 0.05
N GLU A 130 7.06 15.64 0.13
CA GLU A 130 7.02 17.06 -0.24
C GLU A 130 6.58 17.26 -1.70
N TYR A 131 7.11 16.44 -2.61
CA TYR A 131 6.80 16.51 -4.04
C TYR A 131 5.34 16.14 -4.31
N LEU A 132 4.83 15.11 -3.62
CA LEU A 132 3.43 14.68 -3.74
C LEU A 132 2.45 15.69 -3.15
N LYS A 133 2.82 16.43 -2.11
CA LYS A 133 2.00 17.55 -1.58
C LYS A 133 1.87 18.68 -2.61
N ILE A 134 2.97 19.06 -3.24
CA ILE A 134 2.96 20.05 -4.32
C ILE A 134 2.14 19.54 -5.52
N ALA A 135 2.31 18.27 -5.89
CA ALA A 135 1.52 17.65 -6.94
C ALA A 135 0.02 17.70 -6.63
N GLU A 136 -0.41 17.34 -5.41
CA GLU A 136 -1.81 17.42 -4.98
C GLU A 136 -2.39 18.82 -5.13
N GLU A 137 -1.64 19.87 -4.74
CA GLU A 137 -2.05 21.27 -4.93
C GLU A 137 -2.26 21.65 -6.41
N ASN A 138 -1.52 21.01 -7.32
CA ASN A 138 -1.50 21.34 -8.76
C ASN A 138 -2.28 20.33 -9.65
N SER A 139 -2.73 19.21 -9.12
CA SER A 139 -3.41 18.13 -9.87
C SER A 139 -4.94 18.26 -9.87
N GLY A 140 -5.46 19.39 -9.37
CA GLY A 140 -6.88 19.54 -9.07
C GLY A 140 -7.34 18.59 -7.97
N ASN A 141 -8.65 18.37 -7.86
CA ASN A 141 -9.25 17.52 -6.84
C ASN A 141 -9.10 16.01 -7.15
N SER A 142 -7.94 15.52 -7.63
CA SER A 142 -7.75 14.11 -8.00
C SER A 142 -7.73 13.20 -6.76
N PHE A 143 -8.59 12.18 -6.74
CA PHE A 143 -8.59 11.20 -5.66
C PHE A 143 -7.34 10.32 -5.71
N THR A 144 -6.88 9.93 -6.90
CA THR A 144 -5.67 9.13 -7.11
C THR A 144 -4.44 9.80 -6.50
N VAL A 145 -4.23 11.08 -6.79
CA VAL A 145 -3.07 11.82 -6.23
C VAL A 145 -3.16 11.88 -4.71
N SER A 146 -4.34 12.20 -4.17
CA SER A 146 -4.55 12.28 -2.73
C SER A 146 -4.35 10.95 -2.00
N ILE A 147 -4.82 9.83 -2.56
CA ILE A 147 -4.71 8.53 -1.90
C ILE A 147 -3.26 8.03 -1.92
N ILE A 148 -2.52 8.22 -3.01
CA ILE A 148 -1.10 7.85 -3.09
C ILE A 148 -0.26 8.71 -2.14
N ARG A 149 -0.50 10.03 -2.09
CA ARG A 149 0.13 10.92 -1.11
C ARG A 149 -0.13 10.44 0.33
N ALA A 150 -1.37 10.08 0.65
CA ALA A 150 -1.72 9.57 1.96
C ALA A 150 -1.07 8.21 2.27
N LEU A 151 -0.88 7.34 1.27
CA LEU A 151 -0.11 6.10 1.45
C LEU A 151 1.34 6.41 1.79
N VAL A 152 1.99 7.34 1.08
CA VAL A 152 3.37 7.77 1.39
C VAL A 152 3.46 8.36 2.79
N GLU A 153 2.53 9.23 3.16
CA GLU A 153 2.46 9.82 4.49
C GLU A 153 2.28 8.78 5.61
N ALA A 154 1.47 7.74 5.36
CA ALA A 154 1.31 6.63 6.30
C ALA A 154 2.61 5.84 6.52
N MET A 155 3.50 5.77 5.52
CA MET A 155 4.79 5.10 5.65
C MET A 155 5.74 5.87 6.56
N ASP A 156 5.83 7.19 6.38
CA ASP A 156 6.75 8.09 7.10
C ASP A 156 6.52 8.06 8.63
N MET A 157 5.27 7.88 9.04
CA MET A 157 4.86 8.00 10.44
C MET A 157 5.05 6.72 11.27
N GLY A 158 5.38 5.59 10.65
CA GLY A 158 5.92 4.40 11.32
C GLY A 158 4.99 3.62 12.27
N ASP A 159 3.71 3.96 12.40
CA ASP A 159 2.77 3.33 13.34
C ASP A 159 1.72 2.43 12.66
N ASN A 160 1.26 1.39 13.37
CA ASN A 160 0.17 0.47 12.97
C ASN A 160 -1.22 1.15 12.99
N ILE A 161 -1.35 2.31 12.36
CA ILE A 161 -2.59 3.08 12.22
C ILE A 161 -2.74 3.64 10.81
N TRP A 162 -2.10 2.99 9.81
CA TRP A 162 -2.05 3.46 8.43
C TRP A 162 -3.43 3.84 7.85
N TYR A 163 -4.49 3.14 8.23
CA TYR A 163 -5.85 3.47 7.84
C TYR A 163 -6.27 4.91 8.17
N GLN A 164 -5.81 5.48 9.30
CA GLN A 164 -6.16 6.84 9.73
C GLN A 164 -5.62 7.93 8.78
N TYR A 165 -4.60 7.62 7.98
CA TYR A 165 -4.05 8.54 6.99
C TYR A 165 -4.85 8.57 5.69
N ILE A 166 -5.40 7.42 5.29
CA ILE A 166 -6.21 7.33 4.08
C ILE A 166 -7.69 7.65 4.33
N GLU A 167 -8.20 7.43 5.54
CA GLU A 167 -9.61 7.64 5.89
C GLU A 167 -10.13 9.06 5.55
N PRO A 168 -9.40 10.16 5.80
CA PRO A 168 -9.83 11.49 5.38
C PRO A 168 -10.02 11.59 3.86
N VAL A 169 -9.12 10.98 3.07
CA VAL A 169 -9.19 10.96 1.61
C VAL A 169 -10.39 10.13 1.13
N LEU A 170 -10.62 8.97 1.74
CA LEU A 170 -11.76 8.10 1.43
C LEU A 170 -13.10 8.84 1.57
N ASN A 171 -13.22 9.64 2.62
CA ASN A 171 -14.44 10.36 2.98
C ASN A 171 -14.56 11.75 2.34
N ASP A 172 -13.55 12.21 1.60
CA ASP A 172 -13.61 13.50 0.92
C ASP A 172 -14.47 13.42 -0.36
N SER A 173 -15.70 13.91 -0.24
CA SER A 173 -16.66 13.99 -1.35
C SER A 173 -16.34 15.07 -2.38
N SER A 174 -15.35 15.94 -2.12
CA SER A 174 -14.91 16.97 -3.06
C SER A 174 -13.88 16.45 -4.08
N LEU A 175 -13.32 15.26 -3.85
CA LEU A 175 -12.37 14.61 -4.75
C LEU A 175 -13.09 13.92 -5.91
N ASN A 176 -12.53 14.07 -7.11
CA ASN A 176 -12.89 13.35 -8.32
C ASN A 176 -12.49 11.88 -8.14
N LYS A 177 -13.47 10.97 -8.17
CA LYS A 177 -13.23 9.52 -8.08
C LYS A 177 -12.65 9.00 -9.41
N ASP A 178 -11.37 9.27 -9.60
CA ASP A 178 -10.59 8.93 -10.80
C ASP A 178 -9.76 7.65 -10.67
N LEU A 179 -9.76 7.00 -9.50
CA LEU A 179 -9.20 5.67 -9.29
C LEU A 179 -10.29 4.60 -9.43
N SER A 180 -9.96 3.45 -10.03
CA SER A 180 -10.86 2.27 -10.06
C SER A 180 -11.28 1.84 -8.65
N GLU A 181 -12.55 1.48 -8.50
CA GLU A 181 -13.08 0.97 -7.22
C GLU A 181 -12.40 -0.34 -6.79
N ASP A 182 -12.07 -1.21 -7.75
CA ASP A 182 -11.38 -2.48 -7.46
C ASP A 182 -9.92 -2.23 -7.03
N ALA A 183 -9.25 -1.25 -7.65
CA ALA A 183 -7.91 -0.84 -7.26
C ALA A 183 -7.90 -0.20 -5.86
N LEU A 184 -8.91 0.63 -5.57
CA LEU A 184 -9.13 1.18 -4.24
C LEU A 184 -9.37 0.08 -3.20
N GLN A 185 -10.14 -0.96 -3.54
CA GLN A 185 -10.40 -2.08 -2.63
C GLN A 185 -9.11 -2.79 -2.23
N ILE A 186 -8.18 -3.02 -3.16
CA ILE A 186 -6.85 -3.60 -2.84
C ILE A 186 -6.11 -2.75 -1.81
N ILE A 187 -6.12 -1.42 -2.00
CA ILE A 187 -5.47 -0.49 -1.08
C ILE A 187 -6.13 -0.57 0.30
N VAL A 188 -7.46 -0.45 0.36
CA VAL A 188 -8.21 -0.44 1.62
C VAL A 188 -8.09 -1.75 2.37
N ASP A 189 -8.19 -2.89 1.68
CA ASP A 189 -8.08 -4.22 2.28
C ASP A 189 -6.75 -4.38 3.00
N TYR A 190 -5.65 -3.96 2.37
CA TYR A 190 -4.34 -3.99 3.01
C TYR A 190 -4.28 -3.07 4.23
N MET A 191 -4.75 -1.84 4.09
CA MET A 191 -4.62 -0.81 5.13
C MET A 191 -5.45 -1.13 6.39
N ILE A 192 -6.58 -1.82 6.23
CA ILE A 192 -7.41 -2.29 7.35
C ILE A 192 -6.72 -3.39 8.16
N THR A 193 -5.80 -4.18 7.56
CA THR A 193 -5.06 -5.20 8.34
C THR A 193 -4.21 -4.60 9.46
N TYR A 194 -3.89 -3.31 9.37
CA TYR A 194 -3.18 -2.51 10.37
C TYR A 194 -4.11 -1.56 11.13
N SER A 195 -5.43 -1.77 11.09
CA SER A 195 -6.37 -1.00 11.91
C SER A 195 -6.52 -1.62 13.31
N VAL A 196 -6.49 -0.78 14.35
CA VAL A 196 -6.56 -1.21 15.76
C VAL A 196 -7.99 -1.49 16.25
N GLU A 197 -9.02 -1.24 15.43
CA GLU A 197 -10.44 -1.37 15.77
C GLU A 197 -11.07 -2.61 15.12
N PRO A 198 -11.92 -3.40 15.83
CA PRO A 198 -12.71 -4.45 15.21
C PRO A 198 -13.73 -3.83 14.23
N TRP A 199 -13.54 -4.06 12.93
CA TRP A 199 -14.31 -3.38 11.89
C TRP A 199 -15.81 -3.75 11.89
N ILE A 200 -16.66 -2.73 12.00
CA ILE A 200 -18.06 -2.77 11.56
C ILE A 200 -18.07 -2.26 10.11
N THR A 201 -18.48 -3.12 9.18
CA THR A 201 -18.63 -2.82 7.76
C THR A 201 -19.39 -1.49 7.51
N PRO A 202 -18.75 -0.42 6.96
CA PRO A 202 -19.42 0.64 6.24
C PRO A 202 -20.44 0.06 5.27
N LYS A 203 -21.63 0.64 5.31
CA LYS A 203 -22.78 0.26 4.49
C LYS A 203 -22.56 0.70 3.05
N THR A 204 -21.52 0.22 2.38
CA THR A 204 -21.60 0.09 0.93
C THR A 204 -22.58 -1.04 0.67
N GLY A 205 -23.58 -0.81 -0.18
CA GLY A 205 -24.72 -1.71 -0.40
C GLY A 205 -24.37 -3.04 -1.09
N VAL A 206 -23.14 -3.52 -0.97
CA VAL A 206 -22.66 -4.77 -1.54
C VAL A 206 -22.55 -5.79 -0.42
N THR A 207 -23.42 -6.80 -0.47
CA THR A 207 -23.39 -7.94 0.46
C THR A 207 -22.25 -8.87 0.04
N SER A 208 -21.06 -8.65 0.58
CA SER A 208 -19.96 -9.62 0.45
C SER A 208 -20.11 -10.72 1.50
N MET A 209 -19.92 -11.94 1.01
CA MET A 209 -20.07 -13.21 1.71
C MET A 209 -19.06 -13.33 2.86
N GLU A 210 -19.52 -13.71 4.05
CA GLU A 210 -18.76 -13.79 5.30
C GLU A 210 -17.43 -14.56 5.16
N PHE A 211 -16.30 -13.86 5.24
CA PHE A 211 -14.99 -14.46 5.46
C PHE A 211 -14.69 -14.47 6.97
N PHE A 212 -14.96 -15.61 7.61
CA PHE A 212 -14.48 -15.89 8.96
C PHE A 212 -12.99 -16.27 8.93
N TYR A 213 -12.10 -15.32 9.19
CA TYR A 213 -10.76 -15.65 9.71
C TYR A 213 -10.77 -15.54 11.23
N GLY A 214 -10.55 -16.69 11.86
CA GLY A 214 -10.79 -16.94 13.27
C GLY A 214 -9.83 -16.21 14.21
N ILE A 215 -10.44 -15.63 15.24
CA ILE A 215 -9.83 -15.23 16.50
C ILE A 215 -9.23 -16.47 17.17
N GLY A 216 -7.90 -16.59 17.14
CA GLY A 216 -7.18 -17.63 17.84
C GLY A 216 -6.67 -17.15 19.19
N THR A 217 -7.55 -16.99 20.20
CA THR A 217 -7.28 -17.31 21.62
C THR A 217 -8.46 -16.96 22.54
N VAL A 218 -8.49 -17.68 23.68
CA VAL A 218 -9.26 -17.44 24.91
C VAL A 218 -10.59 -18.20 25.02
N LEU A 219 -10.53 -19.43 25.57
CA LEU A 219 -11.13 -19.72 26.88
C LEU A 219 -10.79 -21.15 27.36
N CYS A 220 -9.90 -21.21 28.35
CA CYS A 220 -9.87 -22.31 29.30
C CYS A 220 -11.15 -22.30 30.15
N ALA A 221 -11.61 -23.52 30.46
CA ALA A 221 -12.53 -23.89 31.53
C ALA A 221 -14.00 -23.43 31.39
N THR A 222 -14.91 -24.39 31.16
CA THR A 222 -15.75 -25.00 32.21
C THR A 222 -16.66 -26.06 31.59
N GLY A 223 -16.75 -27.21 32.24
CA GLY A 223 -17.60 -28.31 31.78
C GLY A 223 -19.08 -28.01 31.98
N VAL A 224 -19.91 -28.33 30.99
CA VAL A 224 -21.33 -28.62 31.19
C VAL A 224 -21.73 -29.77 30.27
N ILE A 225 -22.27 -30.80 30.92
CA ILE A 225 -22.85 -32.03 30.39
C ILE A 225 -24.22 -31.72 29.80
N PHE A 226 -24.48 -32.05 28.52
CA PHE A 226 -25.80 -32.29 27.92
C PHE A 226 -25.54 -32.87 26.50
N GLY A 227 -26.21 -33.86 25.94
CA GLY A 227 -27.34 -34.71 26.29
C GLY A 227 -27.48 -35.71 25.13
N LYS A 228 -28.11 -36.86 25.41
CA LYS A 228 -28.20 -38.06 24.57
C LYS A 228 -28.54 -37.80 23.09
N LYS A 229 -27.74 -38.44 22.21
CA LYS A 229 -28.03 -38.63 20.79
C LYS A 229 -29.19 -39.64 20.63
N LEU A 230 -30.28 -39.20 20.02
CA LEU A 230 -31.34 -40.06 19.50
C LEU A 230 -30.77 -40.93 18.37
N SER A 231 -30.85 -42.25 18.52
CA SER A 231 -30.56 -43.23 17.47
C SER A 231 -31.87 -43.82 16.97
N LYS A 232 -32.27 -43.46 15.75
CA LYS A 232 -33.23 -44.19 14.91
C LYS A 232 -32.45 -45.21 14.07
N LYS A 233 -32.78 -46.49 14.21
CA LYS A 233 -32.71 -47.56 13.18
C LYS A 233 -33.56 -48.73 13.71
N ALA A 234 -34.75 -48.97 13.15
CA ALA A 234 -35.00 -49.85 12.00
C ALA A 234 -34.82 -51.33 12.36
N LYS A 235 -35.88 -52.02 12.80
CA LYS A 235 -36.74 -52.89 11.98
C LYS A 235 -37.93 -53.35 12.81
#